data_AF-A0A9D1YQ15-F1
#
_entry.id   AF-A0A9D1YQ15-F1
#
_cell.length_a   1.000
_cell.length_b   1.000
_cell.length_c   1.000
_cell.angle_alpha   90.00
_cell.angle_beta   90.00
_cell.angle_gamma   90.00
#
_symmetry.space_group_name_H-M   'P 1'
#
loop_
_entity.id
_entity.type
_entity.pdbx_description
1 polymer ?
#
loop_
_entity_poly.entity_id
_entity_poly.type
_entity_poly.pdbx_seq_one_letter_code
_entity_poly.pdbx_strand_id
1 'polypeptide(L)'
;YTQSNSVCYVKDGQAIGIGAGQQSRIHCTRLAGNKADNWFLRQSPQVLSLQFKEGLGRADRDNAIDVYMSDDYMDVLADGIWENTFAVKPPVFTREERQEWLKNLSGVTLGSDAFFPFSDNIDRARRSGVKYVVQPGGSVRDDAVIDACNRYGMAMVFTGIRLFHH
;
A
#
# COMPACT_ATOMS: atom_id res chain seq x y z
N TYR A 1 14.62 -6.93 -8.73
CA TYR A 1 15.37 -7.97 -8.00
C TYR A 1 14.69 -8.26 -6.67
N THR A 2 13.51 -8.87 -6.71
CA THR A 2 12.70 -9.12 -5.52
C THR A 2 12.30 -10.58 -5.55
N GLN A 3 12.43 -11.27 -4.42
CA GLN A 3 12.08 -12.68 -4.30
C GLN A 3 10.63 -12.91 -4.75
N SER A 4 10.43 -13.86 -5.66
CA SER A 4 9.15 -14.10 -6.31
C SER A 4 8.18 -14.91 -5.44
N ASN A 5 6.86 -14.77 -5.63
CA ASN A 5 6.24 -13.80 -6.54
C ASN A 5 6.26 -12.39 -5.95
N SER A 6 6.47 -11.40 -6.83
CA SER A 6 6.61 -10.00 -6.45
C SER A 6 5.69 -9.06 -7.21
N VAL A 7 5.20 -8.06 -6.49
CA VAL A 7 4.37 -6.95 -6.99
C VAL A 7 4.88 -5.67 -6.34
N CYS A 8 5.01 -4.61 -7.14
CA CYS A 8 5.55 -3.33 -6.69
C CYS A 8 4.62 -2.18 -7.09
N TYR A 9 4.32 -1.31 -6.12
CA TYR A 9 3.64 -0.04 -6.31
C TYR A 9 4.71 1.07 -6.27
N VAL A 10 4.71 1.91 -7.29
CA VAL A 10 5.72 2.97 -7.51
C VAL A 10 5.00 4.30 -7.74
N LYS A 11 5.52 5.35 -7.13
CA LYS A 11 5.05 6.73 -7.34
C LYS A 11 6.23 7.69 -7.19
N ASP A 12 6.26 8.75 -8.01
CA ASP A 12 7.24 9.84 -7.93
C ASP A 12 8.71 9.35 -7.88
N GLY A 13 9.03 8.34 -8.70
CA GLY A 13 10.38 7.80 -8.84
C GLY A 13 10.82 6.83 -7.74
N GLN A 14 9.94 6.47 -6.79
CA GLN A 14 10.26 5.57 -5.68
C GLN A 14 9.25 4.43 -5.51
N ALA A 15 9.71 3.31 -4.96
CA ALA A 15 8.82 2.25 -4.53
C ALA A 15 8.11 2.66 -3.23
N ILE A 16 6.78 2.59 -3.24
CA ILE A 16 5.93 2.94 -2.09
C ILE A 16 5.31 1.70 -1.43
N GLY A 17 5.28 0.56 -2.14
CA GLY A 17 4.81 -0.70 -1.58
C GLY A 17 5.34 -1.89 -2.36
N ILE A 18 5.99 -2.84 -1.66
CA ILE A 18 6.58 -4.04 -2.30
C ILE A 18 6.09 -5.30 -1.58
N GLY A 19 5.55 -6.22 -2.38
CA GLY A 19 5.29 -7.60 -1.99
C GLY A 19 6.37 -8.52 -2.54
N ALA A 20 6.82 -9.47 -1.72
CA ALA A 20 7.89 -10.40 -2.02
C ALA A 20 7.58 -11.78 -1.43
N GLY A 21 8.07 -12.84 -2.09
CA GLY A 21 8.00 -14.21 -1.59
C GLY A 21 6.59 -14.79 -1.47
N GLN A 22 5.58 -14.16 -2.09
CA GLN A 22 4.20 -14.59 -1.97
C GLN A 22 3.89 -15.71 -2.96
N GLN A 23 3.05 -16.67 -2.56
CA GLN A 23 2.63 -17.76 -3.43
C GLN A 23 1.45 -17.36 -4.32
N SER A 24 0.51 -16.58 -3.78
CA SER A 24 -0.68 -16.09 -4.48
C SER A 24 -0.48 -14.69 -5.03
N ARG A 25 -0.83 -14.48 -6.32
CA ARG A 25 -0.70 -13.18 -6.99
C ARG A 25 -1.54 -12.09 -6.31
N ILE A 26 -2.81 -12.38 -6.03
CA ILE A 26 -3.70 -11.42 -5.36
C ILE A 26 -3.26 -11.12 -3.93
N HIS A 27 -2.69 -12.09 -3.20
CA HIS A 27 -2.14 -11.83 -1.87
C HIS A 27 -0.92 -10.91 -1.95
N CYS A 28 -0.05 -11.11 -2.95
CA CYS A 28 1.07 -10.20 -3.21
C CYS A 28 0.60 -8.78 -3.53
N THR A 29 -0.42 -8.64 -4.40
CA THR A 29 -1.02 -7.35 -4.74
C THR A 29 -1.65 -6.65 -3.54
N ARG A 30 -2.34 -7.39 -2.66
CA ARG A 30 -2.93 -6.85 -1.41
C ARG A 30 -1.84 -6.41 -0.44
N LEU A 31 -0.82 -7.24 -0.21
CA LEU A 31 0.27 -6.94 0.71
C LEU A 31 1.06 -5.71 0.25
N ALA A 32 1.43 -5.66 -1.04
CA ALA A 32 2.13 -4.52 -1.62
C ALA A 32 1.27 -3.25 -1.58
N GLY A 33 -0.03 -3.38 -1.89
CA GLY A 33 -0.99 -2.26 -1.81
C GLY A 33 -1.15 -1.72 -0.40
N ASN A 34 -1.24 -2.59 0.62
CA ASN A 34 -1.37 -2.15 2.02
C ASN A 34 -0.12 -1.37 2.47
N LYS A 35 1.07 -1.75 2.00
CA LYS A 35 2.29 -0.97 2.25
C LYS A 35 2.25 0.41 1.58
N ALA A 36 1.75 0.49 0.34
CA ALA A 36 1.56 1.76 -0.35
C ALA A 36 0.53 2.65 0.36
N ASP A 37 -0.55 2.07 0.87
CA ASP A 37 -1.56 2.77 1.65
C ASP A 37 -0.96 3.34 2.94
N ASN A 38 -0.20 2.53 3.69
CA ASN A 38 0.50 2.99 4.90
C ASN A 38 1.51 4.11 4.58
N TRP A 39 2.29 3.97 3.51
CA TRP A 39 3.21 5.03 3.06
C TRP A 39 2.48 6.36 2.83
N PHE A 40 1.27 6.32 2.27
CA PHE A 40 0.47 7.52 2.03
C PHE A 40 -0.21 8.06 3.28
N LEU A 41 -0.71 7.18 4.16
CA LEU A 41 -1.30 7.56 5.44
C LEU A 41 -0.30 8.27 6.35
N ARG A 42 0.98 7.90 6.31
CA ARG A 42 2.05 8.59 7.06
C ARG A 42 2.23 10.06 6.69
N GLN A 43 1.71 10.47 5.53
CA GLN A 43 1.76 11.84 5.04
C GLN A 43 0.47 12.61 5.37
N SER A 44 -0.49 12.01 6.08
CA SER A 44 -1.71 12.70 6.47
C SER A 44 -1.41 13.80 7.49
N PRO A 45 -2.17 14.91 7.49
CA PRO A 45 -1.99 15.97 8.48
C PRO A 45 -2.06 15.44 9.92
N GLN A 46 -2.93 14.46 10.17
CA GLN A 46 -3.11 13.85 11.48
C GLN A 46 -1.85 13.13 11.96
N VAL A 47 -1.18 12.37 11.07
CA VAL A 47 0.09 11.69 11.42
C VAL A 47 1.26 12.67 11.53
N LEU A 48 1.34 13.64 10.62
CA LEU A 48 2.40 14.66 10.63
C LEU A 48 2.30 15.60 11.85
N SER A 49 1.11 15.77 12.42
CA SER A 49 0.87 16.59 13.62
C SER A 49 1.07 15.87 14.95
N LEU A 50 1.43 14.58 14.94
CA LEU A 50 1.63 13.81 16.18
C LEU A 50 2.72 14.43 17.05
N GLN A 51 2.39 14.65 18.32
CA GLN A 51 3.30 15.24 19.30
C GLN A 51 3.89 14.13 20.16
N PHE A 52 5.12 13.72 19.86
CA PHE A 52 5.83 12.70 20.63
C PHE A 52 6.45 13.27 21.90
N LYS A 53 6.60 12.41 22.91
CA LYS A 53 7.31 12.74 24.14
C LYS A 53 8.78 13.08 23.84
N GLU A 54 9.34 14.03 24.60
CA GLU A 54 10.74 14.39 24.49
C GLU A 54 11.65 13.19 24.80
N GLY A 55 12.76 13.06 24.08
CA GLY A 55 13.70 11.94 24.24
C GLY A 55 13.30 10.63 23.57
N LEU A 56 12.09 10.52 22.99
CA LEU A 56 11.67 9.29 22.29
C LEU A 56 12.49 9.06 21.02
N GLY A 57 13.07 7.87 20.89
CA GLY A 57 13.92 7.47 19.77
C GLY A 57 13.17 7.38 18.44
N ARG A 58 13.91 7.44 17.33
CA ARG A 58 13.31 7.40 15.98
C ARG A 58 12.57 6.08 15.71
N ALA A 59 13.15 4.95 16.10
CA ALA A 59 12.53 3.64 15.89
C ALA A 59 11.21 3.50 16.66
N ASP A 60 11.16 4.00 17.90
CA ASP A 60 9.95 3.94 18.72
C ASP A 60 8.84 4.84 18.16
N ARG A 61 9.20 6.03 17.64
CA ARG A 61 8.26 6.90 16.91
C ARG A 61 7.70 6.21 15.67
N ASP A 62 8.56 5.60 14.87
CA ASP A 62 8.15 4.90 13.65
C ASP A 62 7.18 3.74 13.97
N ASN A 63 7.49 2.93 14.98
CA ASN A 63 6.60 1.85 15.45
C ASN A 63 5.27 2.40 15.98
N ALA A 64 5.30 3.48 16.77
CA ALA A 64 4.10 4.10 17.29
C ALA A 64 3.18 4.64 16.19
N ILE A 65 3.75 5.22 15.13
CA ILE A 65 2.99 5.68 13.96
C ILE A 65 2.32 4.50 13.26
N ASP A 66 3.06 3.41 13.04
CA ASP A 66 2.54 2.23 12.35
C ASP A 66 1.38 1.59 13.13
N VAL A 67 1.48 1.49 14.46
CA VAL A 67 0.38 1.00 15.33
C VAL A 67 -0.77 2.01 15.39
N TYR A 68 -0.49 3.31 15.49
CA TYR A 68 -1.52 4.36 15.52
C TYR A 68 -2.42 4.35 14.27
N MET A 69 -1.86 4.05 13.10
CA MET A 69 -2.60 3.97 11.84
C MET A 69 -3.29 2.62 11.61
N SER A 70 -3.04 1.60 12.45
CA SER A 70 -3.61 0.26 12.30
C SER A 70 -4.99 0.14 12.96
N ASP A 71 -5.53 -1.06 12.97
CA ASP A 71 -6.74 -1.39 13.74
C ASP A 71 -6.42 -1.63 15.23
N ASP A 72 -5.14 -1.74 15.57
CA ASP A 72 -4.61 -1.96 16.94
C ASP A 72 -4.18 -0.64 17.59
N TYR A 73 -4.72 0.50 17.14
CA TYR A 73 -4.33 1.84 17.63
C TYR A 73 -4.48 2.01 19.15
N MET A 74 -5.32 1.20 19.80
CA MET A 74 -5.47 1.22 21.26
C MET A 74 -4.19 0.77 22.00
N ASP A 75 -3.32 0.01 21.35
CA ASP A 75 -2.02 -0.40 21.90
C ASP A 75 -1.07 0.79 22.10
N VAL A 76 -1.39 1.96 21.52
CA VAL A 76 -0.66 3.22 21.75
C VAL A 76 -1.57 4.35 22.23
N LEU A 77 -2.90 4.21 22.20
CA LEU A 77 -3.87 5.25 22.59
C LEU A 77 -4.67 4.98 23.86
N ALA A 78 -4.60 3.78 24.45
CA ALA A 78 -5.29 3.51 25.70
C ALA A 78 -4.78 4.42 26.83
N ASP A 79 -5.66 4.73 27.79
CA ASP A 79 -5.31 5.53 28.96
C ASP A 79 -4.23 4.81 29.79
N GLY A 80 -3.17 5.53 30.17
CA GLY A 80 -1.99 4.97 30.82
C GLY A 80 -0.95 4.39 29.87
N ILE A 81 -1.25 4.26 28.57
CA ILE A 81 -0.30 3.81 27.54
C ILE A 81 0.20 4.98 26.70
N TRP A 82 -0.70 5.85 26.25
CA TRP A 82 -0.36 6.93 25.32
C TRP A 82 0.67 7.90 25.89
N GLU A 83 0.70 8.09 27.21
CA GLU A 83 1.61 8.96 27.97
C GLU A 83 3.09 8.50 27.89
N ASN A 84 3.32 7.25 27.49
CA ASN A 84 4.67 6.72 27.26
C ASN A 84 5.25 7.21 25.93
N THR A 85 4.38 7.54 24.98
CA THR A 85 4.73 7.76 23.57
C THR A 85 4.48 9.20 23.12
N PHE A 86 3.35 9.77 23.50
CA PHE A 86 2.90 11.09 23.06
C PHE A 86 2.92 12.12 24.19
N ALA A 87 3.26 13.36 23.84
CA ALA A 87 3.16 14.50 24.75
C ALA A 87 1.71 14.98 24.90
N VAL A 88 0.89 14.80 23.86
CA VAL A 88 -0.54 15.08 23.85
C VAL A 88 -1.25 13.90 23.22
N LYS A 89 -2.31 13.39 23.87
CA LYS A 89 -3.10 12.26 23.36
C LYS A 89 -3.67 12.63 21.99
N PRO A 90 -3.26 11.96 20.90
CA PRO A 90 -3.81 12.27 19.59
C PRO A 90 -5.25 11.70 19.50
N PRO A 91 -6.13 12.33 18.68
CA PRO A 91 -7.42 11.74 18.37
C PRO A 91 -7.22 10.42 17.62
N VAL A 92 -8.20 9.51 17.71
CA VAL A 92 -8.20 8.28 16.92
C VAL A 92 -8.19 8.63 15.44
N PHE A 93 -7.29 8.03 14.65
CA PHE A 93 -7.35 8.13 13.20
C PHE A 93 -8.29 7.05 12.68
N THR A 94 -9.58 7.38 12.60
CA THR A 94 -10.64 6.41 12.34
C THR A 94 -10.50 5.75 10.98
N ARG A 95 -11.10 4.56 10.81
CA ARG A 95 -11.08 3.84 9.54
C ARG A 95 -11.65 4.69 8.40
N GLU A 96 -12.71 5.45 8.68
CA GLU A 96 -13.40 6.32 7.74
C GLU A 96 -12.49 7.48 7.30
N GLU A 97 -11.82 8.15 8.24
CA GLU A 97 -10.85 9.21 7.95
C GLU A 97 -9.65 8.69 7.15
N ARG A 98 -9.12 7.51 7.51
CA ARG A 98 -8.05 6.85 6.76
C ARG A 98 -8.49 6.56 5.31
N GLN A 99 -9.70 6.04 5.14
CA GLN A 99 -10.26 5.77 3.81
C GLN A 99 -10.47 7.05 3.00
N GLU A 100 -10.94 8.13 3.63
CA GLU A 100 -11.12 9.42 2.98
C GLU A 100 -9.78 10.00 2.52
N TRP A 101 -8.75 9.92 3.36
CA TRP A 101 -7.40 10.33 2.98
C TRP A 101 -6.89 9.53 1.78
N LEU A 102 -7.00 8.20 1.82
CA LEU A 102 -6.52 7.29 0.76
C LEU A 102 -7.17 7.56 -0.61
N LYS A 103 -8.39 8.12 -0.68
CA LYS A 103 -9.02 8.50 -1.97
C LYS A 103 -8.21 9.55 -2.75
N ASN A 104 -7.37 10.32 -2.06
CA ASN A 104 -6.52 11.35 -2.68
C ASN A 104 -5.25 10.77 -3.30
N LEU A 105 -4.90 9.51 -3.02
CA LEU A 105 -3.76 8.86 -3.66
C LEU A 105 -4.09 8.60 -5.14
N SER A 106 -3.25 9.11 -6.04
CA SER A 106 -3.41 8.91 -7.47
C SER A 106 -2.08 8.95 -8.24
N GLY A 107 -2.12 8.48 -9.48
CA GLY A 107 -0.96 8.43 -10.37
C GLY A 107 0.05 7.34 -10.00
N VAL A 108 -0.38 6.30 -9.29
CA VAL A 108 0.48 5.18 -8.91
C VAL A 108 0.66 4.22 -10.08
N THR A 109 1.86 3.67 -10.22
CA THR A 109 2.20 2.61 -11.18
C THR A 109 2.33 1.28 -10.46
N LEU A 110 1.70 0.24 -10.99
CA LEU A 110 1.78 -1.13 -10.52
C LEU A 110 2.64 -1.97 -11.48
N GLY A 111 3.66 -2.65 -10.95
CA GLY A 111 4.44 -3.66 -11.67
C GLY A 111 4.25 -5.05 -11.08
N SER A 112 4.12 -6.07 -11.93
CA SER A 112 4.07 -7.49 -11.53
C SER A 112 5.11 -8.32 -12.29
N ASP A 113 5.82 -9.20 -11.58
CA ASP A 113 6.85 -10.06 -12.18
C ASP A 113 6.29 -11.19 -13.07
N ALA A 114 5.00 -11.51 -12.93
CA ALA A 114 4.25 -12.42 -13.80
C ALA A 114 2.86 -11.87 -14.09
N PHE A 115 2.12 -12.57 -14.94
CA PHE A 115 0.80 -12.11 -15.35
C PHE A 115 -0.22 -12.07 -14.20
N PHE A 116 -1.26 -11.26 -14.38
CA PHE A 116 -2.42 -11.26 -13.50
C PHE A 116 -3.43 -12.32 -13.96
N PRO A 117 -3.79 -13.31 -13.10
CA PRO A 117 -4.70 -14.37 -13.51
C PRO A 117 -6.16 -13.91 -13.55
N PHE A 118 -6.52 -12.88 -12.78
CA PHE A 118 -7.88 -12.36 -12.63
C PHE A 118 -7.90 -10.85 -12.40
N SER A 119 -9.05 -10.23 -12.65
CA SER A 119 -9.27 -8.77 -12.51
C SER A 119 -9.20 -8.26 -11.08
N ASP A 120 -9.32 -9.13 -10.08
CA ASP A 120 -9.27 -8.79 -8.65
C ASP A 120 -7.99 -8.05 -8.24
N ASN A 121 -6.89 -8.30 -8.96
CA ASN A 121 -5.64 -7.58 -8.80
C ASN A 121 -5.79 -6.11 -9.20
N ILE A 122 -6.49 -5.84 -10.30
CA ILE A 122 -6.79 -4.49 -10.78
C ILE A 122 -7.78 -3.81 -9.84
N ASP A 123 -8.80 -4.53 -9.38
CA ASP A 123 -9.78 -4.02 -8.41
C ASP A 123 -9.12 -3.60 -7.10
N ARG A 124 -8.14 -4.37 -6.62
CA ARG A 124 -7.34 -4.00 -5.44
C ARG A 124 -6.41 -2.82 -5.74
N ALA A 125 -5.71 -2.84 -6.86
CA ALA A 125 -4.75 -1.81 -7.23
C ALA A 125 -5.40 -0.42 -7.35
N ARG A 126 -6.61 -0.36 -7.90
CA ARG A 126 -7.40 0.88 -8.03
C ARG A 126 -7.62 1.59 -6.70
N ARG A 127 -7.75 0.84 -5.61
CA ARG A 127 -7.98 1.41 -4.27
C ARG A 127 -6.76 2.15 -3.72
N SER A 128 -5.57 1.91 -4.28
CA SER A 128 -4.31 2.59 -3.93
C SER A 128 -3.86 3.53 -5.05
N GLY A 129 -4.80 4.16 -5.75
CA GLY A 129 -4.49 5.23 -6.70
C GLY A 129 -3.82 4.81 -8.01
N VAL A 130 -3.82 3.52 -8.34
CA VAL A 130 -3.16 3.01 -9.54
C VAL A 130 -3.84 3.55 -10.81
N LYS A 131 -3.01 4.08 -11.72
CA LYS A 131 -3.40 4.55 -13.05
C LYS A 131 -2.63 3.86 -14.18
N TYR A 132 -1.50 3.24 -13.86
CA TYR A 132 -0.62 2.60 -14.82
C TYR A 132 -0.30 1.19 -14.33
N VAL A 133 -0.41 0.19 -15.21
CA VAL A 133 -0.15 -1.22 -14.89
C VAL A 133 0.84 -1.80 -15.89
N VAL A 134 1.87 -2.47 -15.39
CA VAL A 134 2.88 -3.15 -16.21
C VAL A 134 2.93 -4.61 -15.79
N GLN A 135 2.66 -5.51 -16.73
CA GLN A 135 2.69 -6.95 -16.50
C GLN A 135 3.16 -7.69 -17.76
N PRO A 136 3.57 -8.96 -17.69
CA PRO A 136 4.09 -9.67 -18.87
C PRO A 136 3.02 -10.03 -19.91
N GLY A 137 1.76 -10.20 -19.50
CA GLY A 137 0.73 -10.85 -20.31
C GLY A 137 0.90 -12.37 -20.36
N GLY A 138 -0.02 -13.06 -21.04
CA GLY A 138 -0.03 -14.51 -21.20
C GLY A 138 -1.01 -15.24 -20.27
N SER A 139 -1.96 -14.54 -19.66
CA SER A 139 -3.07 -15.17 -18.94
C SER A 139 -4.13 -15.64 -19.94
N VAL A 140 -4.75 -16.80 -19.70
CA VAL A 140 -5.96 -17.23 -20.43
C VAL A 140 -7.11 -16.22 -20.25
N ARG A 141 -7.03 -15.36 -19.23
CA ARG A 141 -8.03 -14.34 -18.90
C ARG A 141 -7.51 -12.91 -19.04
N ASP A 142 -6.53 -12.67 -19.92
CA ASP A 142 -6.01 -11.32 -20.15
C ASP A 142 -7.13 -10.35 -20.56
N ASP A 143 -8.10 -10.78 -21.37
CA ASP A 143 -9.26 -9.95 -21.76
C ASP A 143 -10.01 -9.38 -20.55
N ALA A 144 -10.28 -10.21 -19.54
CA ALA A 144 -10.98 -9.79 -18.33
C ALA A 144 -10.16 -8.80 -17.49
N VAL A 145 -8.84 -8.91 -17.53
CA VAL A 145 -7.90 -8.00 -16.84
C VAL A 145 -7.81 -6.67 -17.59
N ILE A 146 -7.74 -6.70 -18.93
CA ILE A 146 -7.76 -5.54 -19.81
C ILE A 146 -9.09 -4.78 -19.63
N ASP A 147 -10.22 -5.48 -19.64
CA ASP A 147 -11.54 -4.89 -19.41
C ASP A 147 -11.62 -4.19 -18.06
N ALA A 148 -11.04 -4.77 -17.01
CA ALA A 148 -10.98 -4.12 -15.72
C ALA A 148 -10.17 -2.81 -15.75
N CYS A 149 -9.02 -2.80 -16.43
CA CYS A 149 -8.25 -1.56 -16.62
C CYS A 149 -9.02 -0.51 -17.43
N ASN A 150 -9.69 -0.92 -18.52
CA ASN A 150 -10.50 -0.03 -19.35
C ASN A 150 -11.67 0.57 -18.57
N ARG A 151 -12.43 -0.24 -17.82
CA ARG A 151 -13.52 0.24 -16.93
C ARG A 151 -13.03 1.29 -15.94
N TYR A 152 -11.77 1.21 -15.54
CA TYR A 152 -11.18 2.09 -14.56
C TYR A 152 -10.38 3.27 -15.13
N GLY A 153 -10.24 3.36 -16.44
CA GLY A 153 -9.42 4.36 -17.12
C GLY A 153 -7.94 4.24 -16.72
N MET A 154 -7.42 3.01 -16.66
CA MET A 154 -6.01 2.72 -16.42
C MET A 154 -5.30 2.38 -17.72
N ALA A 155 -4.07 2.83 -17.89
CA ALA A 155 -3.21 2.34 -18.95
C ALA A 155 -2.55 1.02 -18.50
N MET A 156 -2.55 0.02 -19.37
CA MET A 156 -1.90 -1.27 -19.14
C MET A 156 -0.90 -1.56 -20.25
N VAL A 157 0.28 -2.06 -19.89
CA VAL A 157 1.34 -2.47 -20.82
C VAL A 157 1.67 -3.93 -20.62
N PHE A 158 1.68 -4.70 -21.71
CA PHE A 158 2.21 -6.06 -21.75
C PHE A 158 3.66 -6.03 -22.20
N THR A 159 4.56 -6.55 -21.36
CA THR A 159 6.00 -6.53 -21.65
C THR A 159 6.48 -7.74 -22.43
N GLY A 160 5.75 -8.88 -22.37
CA GLY A 160 6.24 -10.17 -22.88
C GLY A 160 7.40 -10.76 -22.08
N ILE A 161 7.81 -10.14 -20.96
CA ILE A 161 9.00 -10.53 -20.19
C ILE A 161 8.60 -10.82 -18.75
N ARG A 162 8.80 -12.06 -18.29
CA ARG A 162 8.64 -12.46 -16.88
C ARG A 162 9.91 -12.17 -16.10
N LEU A 163 9.76 -11.78 -14.83
CA LEU A 163 10.85 -11.31 -13.97
C LEU A 163 10.99 -12.12 -12.69
N PHE A 164 10.86 -13.45 -12.79
CA PHE A 164 11.03 -14.31 -11.63
C PHE A 164 12.45 -14.25 -11.06
N HIS A 165 12.52 -14.30 -9.73
CA HIS A 165 13.76 -14.29 -8.98
C HIS A 165 13.61 -15.14 -7.72
N HIS A 166 14.54 -16.09 -7.55
CA HIS A 166 14.63 -17.02 -6.42
C HIS A 166 16.00 -16.85 -5.77
#